data_AF-A0A2E9FIF8-F1
#
_entry.id   AF-A0A2E9FIF8-F1
#
_cell.length_a   1.000
_cell.length_b   1.000
_cell.length_c   1.000
_cell.angle_alpha   90.00
_cell.angle_beta   90.00
_cell.angle_gamma   90.00
#
_symmetry.space_group_name_H-M   'P 1'
#
loop_
_entity.id
_entity.type
_entity.pdbx_description
1 polymer ?
#
loop_
_entity_poly.entity_id
_entity_poly.type
_entity_poly.pdbx_seq_one_letter_code
_entity_poly.pdbx_strand_id
1 'polypeptide(L)'
;MLNDGEGGQMIFEPAVLKVSVGDTIHFKSVDAAHNSASIEGMIPEGAETWAGQLSQDISVVLNTEGVYVYQCDPHLVMAMVGVIQVGEASNLDEIKQQAASKKSSFMMNSDRLDKYLSQL
;
A
#
# COMPACT_ATOMS: atom_id res chain seq x y z
N MET A 1 -7.74 5.86 -6.32
CA MET A 1 -6.39 5.98 -6.91
C MET A 1 -6.38 7.24 -7.72
N LEU A 2 -5.53 8.20 -7.36
CA LEU A 2 -5.63 9.58 -7.81
C LEU A 2 -4.28 10.10 -8.32
N ASN A 3 -4.34 10.97 -9.33
CA ASN A 3 -3.20 11.75 -9.82
C ASN A 3 -2.77 12.82 -8.80
N ASP A 4 -3.73 13.40 -8.08
CA ASP A 4 -3.52 14.42 -7.05
C ASP A 4 -4.60 14.31 -5.96
N GLY A 5 -4.23 14.53 -4.71
CA GLY A 5 -5.11 14.42 -3.54
C GLY A 5 -4.49 15.09 -2.31
N GLU A 6 -5.08 14.94 -1.13
CA GLU A 6 -4.64 15.68 0.07
C GLU A 6 -3.19 15.35 0.48
N GLY A 7 -2.74 14.12 0.25
CA GLY A 7 -1.35 13.69 0.48
C GLY A 7 -0.40 13.90 -0.72
N GLY A 8 -0.82 14.69 -1.71
CA GLY A 8 -0.05 15.09 -2.88
C GLY A 8 -0.25 14.21 -4.11
N GLN A 9 0.70 14.29 -5.04
CA GLN A 9 0.60 13.60 -6.33
C GLN A 9 0.77 12.09 -6.21
N MET A 10 0.12 11.36 -7.12
CA MET A 10 0.17 9.90 -7.30
C MET A 10 -0.07 9.19 -5.97
N ILE A 11 -1.34 9.13 -5.57
CA ILE A 11 -1.74 8.77 -4.22
C ILE A 11 -2.92 7.80 -4.17
N PHE A 12 -2.88 6.90 -3.18
CA PHE A 12 -4.06 6.20 -2.71
C PHE A 12 -4.72 7.02 -1.61
N GLU A 13 -6.03 7.25 -1.70
CA GLU A 13 -6.76 8.03 -0.70
C GLU A 13 -7.98 7.23 -0.20
N PRO A 14 -8.08 6.96 1.12
CA PRO A 14 -7.02 7.14 2.13
C PRO A 14 -5.80 6.23 1.85
N ALA A 15 -4.61 6.68 2.27
CA ALA A 15 -3.36 5.94 2.07
C ALA A 15 -3.02 4.98 3.22
N VAL A 16 -3.65 5.19 4.39
CA VAL A 16 -3.49 4.38 5.59
C VAL A 16 -4.87 3.90 6.01
N LEU A 17 -5.02 2.59 6.19
CA LEU A 17 -6.25 1.96 6.64
C LEU A 17 -5.98 1.03 7.83
N LYS A 18 -6.92 0.98 8.76
CA LYS A 18 -6.99 -0.02 9.83
C LYS A 18 -8.30 -0.78 9.69
N VAL A 19 -8.24 -2.09 9.51
CA VAL A 19 -9.37 -2.95 9.19
C VAL A 19 -9.32 -4.26 9.99
N SER A 20 -10.39 -5.03 9.96
CA SER A 20 -10.48 -6.34 10.62
C SER A 20 -10.09 -7.47 9.66
N VAL A 21 -9.67 -8.60 10.22
CA VAL A 21 -9.47 -9.83 9.44
C VAL A 21 -10.78 -10.22 8.75
N GLY A 22 -10.70 -10.47 7.45
CA GLY A 22 -11.83 -10.81 6.58
C GLY A 22 -12.46 -9.61 5.86
N ASP A 23 -12.06 -8.37 6.19
CA ASP A 23 -12.55 -7.19 5.48
C ASP A 23 -12.07 -7.18 4.01
N THR A 24 -12.85 -6.53 3.16
CA THR A 24 -12.54 -6.35 1.73
C THR A 24 -12.17 -4.91 1.44
N ILE A 25 -11.03 -4.71 0.80
CA ILE A 25 -10.57 -3.40 0.33
C ILE A 25 -10.92 -3.25 -1.15
N HIS A 26 -11.63 -2.18 -1.47
CA HIS A 26 -11.97 -1.82 -2.84
C HIS A 26 -11.05 -0.71 -3.35
N PHE A 27 -10.12 -1.06 -4.23
CA PHE A 27 -9.31 -0.07 -4.93
C PHE A 27 -10.08 0.45 -6.14
N LYS A 28 -10.44 1.74 -6.09
CA LYS A 28 -11.18 2.41 -7.17
C LYS A 28 -10.25 3.10 -8.16
N SER A 29 -10.41 2.77 -9.44
CA SER A 29 -9.77 3.42 -10.58
C SER A 29 -10.47 4.74 -10.90
N VAL A 30 -10.27 5.73 -10.03
CA VAL A 30 -10.84 7.07 -10.18
C VAL A 30 -10.15 7.80 -11.33
N ASP A 31 -8.82 7.93 -11.24
CA ASP A 31 -7.99 8.38 -12.36
C ASP A 31 -7.42 7.18 -13.13
N ALA A 32 -7.20 7.35 -14.43
CA ALA A 32 -6.64 6.32 -15.30
C ALA A 32 -5.14 6.09 -15.03
N ALA A 33 -4.62 4.97 -15.52
CA ALA A 33 -3.21 4.56 -15.45
C ALA A 33 -2.69 4.21 -14.05
N HIS A 34 -3.58 3.91 -13.11
CA HIS A 34 -3.23 3.36 -11.81
C HIS A 34 -3.61 1.88 -11.67
N ASN A 35 -2.88 1.16 -10.82
CA ASN A 35 -3.29 -0.13 -10.29
C ASN A 35 -2.97 -0.21 -8.78
N SER A 36 -3.33 -1.33 -8.16
CA SER A 36 -2.92 -1.71 -6.82
C SER A 36 -2.29 -3.10 -6.86
N ALA A 37 -1.11 -3.23 -6.27
CA ALA A 37 -0.40 -4.50 -6.13
C ALA A 37 0.24 -4.59 -4.73
N SER A 38 0.18 -5.77 -4.10
CA SER A 38 0.95 -6.06 -2.90
C SER A 38 2.44 -6.00 -3.20
N ILE A 39 3.23 -5.50 -2.25
CA ILE A 39 4.67 -5.54 -2.38
C ILE A 39 5.20 -6.86 -1.80
N GLU A 40 5.90 -7.64 -2.63
CA GLU A 40 6.58 -8.87 -2.19
C GLU A 40 7.50 -8.59 -1.00
N GLY A 41 7.41 -9.43 0.04
CA GLY A 41 8.17 -9.28 1.29
C GLY A 41 7.69 -8.15 2.20
N MET A 42 6.59 -7.46 1.85
CA MET A 42 5.99 -6.40 2.69
C MET A 42 4.50 -6.63 2.98
N ILE A 43 4.11 -7.89 3.08
CA ILE A 43 2.81 -8.33 3.58
C ILE A 43 3.04 -9.45 4.62
N PRO A 44 2.04 -9.83 5.44
CA PRO A 44 2.19 -10.91 6.40
C PRO A 44 2.56 -12.24 5.72
N GLU A 45 3.34 -13.07 6.42
CA GLU A 45 3.70 -14.39 5.92
C GLU A 45 2.44 -15.24 5.66
N GLY A 46 2.38 -15.90 4.49
CA GLY A 46 1.24 -16.71 4.09
C GLY A 46 0.00 -15.93 3.63
N ALA A 47 0.05 -14.60 3.61
CA ALA A 47 -1.01 -13.80 3.00
C ALA A 47 -1.02 -13.93 1.47
N GLU A 48 -2.21 -13.86 0.87
CA GLU A 48 -2.36 -13.85 -0.58
C GLU A 48 -1.82 -12.54 -1.17
N THR A 49 -1.00 -12.65 -2.22
CA THR A 49 -0.55 -11.51 -3.01
C THR A 49 -1.63 -11.08 -4.01
N TRP A 50 -1.59 -9.82 -4.43
CA TRP A 50 -2.43 -9.34 -5.52
C TRP A 50 -1.64 -8.42 -6.46
N ALA A 51 -2.07 -8.39 -7.72
CA ALA A 51 -1.62 -7.43 -8.71
C ALA A 51 -2.79 -7.11 -9.66
N GLY A 52 -3.38 -5.93 -9.49
CA GLY A 52 -4.47 -5.45 -10.32
C GLY A 52 -3.99 -4.98 -11.70
N GLN A 53 -4.87 -5.03 -12.69
CA GLN A 53 -4.64 -4.43 -14.00
C GLN A 53 -4.73 -2.90 -13.94
N LEU A 54 -4.06 -2.22 -14.86
CA LEU A 54 -4.14 -0.76 -14.98
C LEU A 54 -5.55 -0.31 -15.33
N SER A 55 -5.97 0.81 -14.74
CA SER A 55 -7.26 1.46 -14.98
C SER A 55 -8.46 0.56 -14.70
N GLN A 56 -8.34 -0.34 -13.73
CA GLN A 56 -9.43 -1.24 -13.31
C GLN A 56 -9.65 -1.18 -11.81
N ASP A 57 -10.90 -1.31 -11.42
CA ASP A 57 -11.26 -1.59 -10.03
C ASP A 57 -10.80 -3.01 -9.64
N ILE A 58 -10.27 -3.16 -8.43
CA ILE A 58 -9.97 -4.47 -7.84
C ILE A 58 -10.46 -4.50 -6.39
N SER A 59 -10.89 -5.69 -5.95
CA SER A 59 -11.26 -5.96 -4.56
C SER A 59 -10.34 -7.02 -3.99
N VAL A 60 -9.82 -6.78 -2.79
CA VAL A 60 -8.88 -7.67 -2.10
C VAL A 60 -9.43 -8.01 -0.72
N VAL A 61 -9.58 -9.29 -0.41
CA VAL A 61 -10.00 -9.76 0.91
C VAL A 61 -8.76 -9.99 1.76
N LEU A 62 -8.74 -9.46 2.98
CA LEU A 62 -7.57 -9.51 3.85
C LEU A 62 -7.77 -10.49 5.00
N ASN A 63 -7.36 -11.75 4.79
CA ASN A 63 -7.62 -12.85 5.71
C ASN A 63 -6.49 -13.13 6.72
N THR A 64 -5.32 -12.49 6.55
CA THR A 64 -4.17 -12.68 7.44
C THR A 64 -3.92 -11.40 8.24
N GLU A 65 -3.77 -11.53 9.55
CA GLU A 65 -3.43 -10.41 10.44
C GLU A 65 -2.04 -9.86 10.14
N GLY A 66 -1.87 -8.54 10.28
CA GLY A 66 -0.60 -7.84 10.11
C GLY A 66 -0.71 -6.60 9.22
N VAL A 67 0.45 -6.06 8.87
CA VAL A 67 0.63 -4.87 8.05
C VAL A 67 0.94 -5.28 6.61
N TYR A 68 0.19 -4.68 5.69
CA TYR A 68 0.33 -4.82 4.25
C TYR A 68 0.78 -3.50 3.65
N VAL A 69 1.89 -3.52 2.91
CA VAL A 69 2.31 -2.40 2.07
C VAL A 69 2.02 -2.77 0.62
N TYR A 70 1.40 -1.82 -0.09
CA TYR A 70 1.01 -1.98 -1.47
C TYR A 70 1.43 -0.77 -2.31
N GLN A 71 1.50 -0.96 -3.62
CA GLN A 71 1.98 0.04 -4.57
C GLN A 71 1.07 0.14 -5.79
N CYS A 72 1.22 1.26 -6.50
CA CYS A 72 0.88 1.36 -7.92
C CYS A 72 2.16 1.14 -8.72
N ASP A 73 2.21 0.11 -9.56
CA ASP A 73 3.42 -0.32 -10.27
C ASP A 73 4.07 0.79 -11.13
N PRO A 74 3.33 1.49 -12.03
CA PRO A 74 3.94 2.54 -12.85
C PRO A 74 4.40 3.77 -12.06
N HIS A 75 3.93 3.95 -10.82
CA HIS A 75 4.17 5.15 -10.02
C HIS A 75 4.97 4.87 -8.74
N LEU A 76 5.60 3.69 -8.62
CA LEU A 76 6.39 3.32 -7.46
C LEU A 76 7.56 4.29 -7.23
N VAL A 77 8.24 4.72 -8.29
CA VAL A 77 9.36 5.68 -8.21
C VAL A 77 8.93 7.03 -7.61
N MET A 78 7.65 7.37 -7.71
CA MET A 78 7.05 8.57 -7.10
C MET A 78 6.48 8.32 -5.69
N ALA A 79 6.72 7.12 -5.15
CA ALA A 79 6.17 6.60 -3.90
C ALA A 79 4.62 6.59 -3.87
N MET A 80 3.97 6.15 -4.95
CA MET A 80 2.54 5.83 -4.90
C MET A 80 2.35 4.49 -4.18
N VAL A 81 2.36 4.57 -2.85
CA VAL A 81 2.25 3.44 -1.92
C VAL A 81 1.13 3.70 -0.91
N GLY A 82 0.66 2.64 -0.26
CA GLY A 82 -0.22 2.74 0.89
C GLY A 82 0.03 1.61 1.89
N VAL A 83 -0.61 1.73 3.05
CA VAL A 83 -0.44 0.83 4.19
C VAL A 83 -1.80 0.41 4.73
N ILE A 84 -1.99 -0.88 4.96
CA ILE A 84 -3.18 -1.42 5.61
C ILE A 84 -2.75 -2.25 6.80
N GLN A 85 -3.24 -1.91 7.99
CA GLN A 85 -3.15 -2.78 9.15
C GLN A 85 -4.45 -3.58 9.26
N VAL A 86 -4.31 -4.90 9.33
CA VAL A 86 -5.40 -5.86 9.49
C VAL A 86 -5.25 -6.48 10.87
N GLY A 87 -6.20 -6.24 11.78
CA GLY A 87 -6.04 -6.67 13.17
C GLY A 87 -4.81 -6.04 13.83
N GLU A 88 -3.98 -6.84 14.49
CA GLU A 88 -2.73 -6.38 15.09
C GLU A 88 -1.59 -6.21 14.07
N ALA A 89 -0.70 -5.26 14.31
CA ALA A 89 0.45 -4.96 13.45
C ALA A 89 1.64 -5.94 13.68
N SER A 90 1.38 -7.24 13.57
CA SER A 90 2.27 -8.33 14.01
C SER A 90 3.65 -8.38 13.33
N ASN A 91 3.79 -7.83 12.12
CA ASN A 91 5.00 -7.82 11.30
C ASN A 91 5.58 -6.39 11.10
N LEU A 92 5.19 -5.42 11.93
CA LEU A 92 5.54 -4.01 11.72
C LEU A 92 7.05 -3.74 11.71
N ASP A 93 7.82 -4.46 12.53
CA ASP A 93 9.27 -4.26 12.63
C ASP A 93 9.98 -4.76 11.37
N GLU A 94 9.55 -5.88 10.78
CA GLU A 94 10.02 -6.36 9.49
C GLU A 94 9.66 -5.37 8.37
N ILE A 95 8.41 -4.87 8.36
CA ILE A 95 7.94 -3.89 7.39
C ILE A 95 8.80 -2.60 7.45
N LYS A 96 9.12 -2.10 8.64
CA LYS A 96 9.98 -0.91 8.80
C LYS A 96 11.39 -1.13 8.26
N GLN A 97 11.97 -2.32 8.45
CA GLN A 97 13.28 -2.66 7.88
C GLN A 97 13.24 -2.68 6.34
N GLN A 98 12.22 -3.32 5.76
CA GLN A 98 12.03 -3.37 4.31
C GLN A 98 11.74 -1.98 3.71
N ALA A 99 10.98 -1.15 4.41
CA ALA A 99 10.70 0.23 4.02
C ALA A 99 11.99 1.06 3.94
N ALA A 100 12.88 0.93 4.93
CA ALA A 100 14.18 1.58 4.93
C ALA A 100 15.04 1.18 3.72
N SER A 101 15.03 -0.10 3.34
CA SER A 101 15.73 -0.58 2.14
C SER A 101 15.12 -0.06 0.83
N LYS A 102 13.79 0.07 0.76
CA LYS A 102 13.07 0.58 -0.43
C LYS A 102 13.15 2.08 -0.59
N LYS A 103 13.39 2.84 0.47
CA LYS A 103 13.43 4.31 0.46
C LYS A 103 14.31 4.90 -0.64
N SER A 104 15.43 4.27 -0.97
CA SER A 104 16.36 4.72 -2.01
C SER A 104 15.82 4.57 -3.44
N SER A 105 14.78 3.76 -3.65
CA SER A 105 14.09 3.61 -4.95
C SER A 105 13.07 4.72 -5.24
N PHE A 106 12.71 5.52 -4.22
CA PHE A 106 11.78 6.63 -4.38
C PHE A 106 12.55 7.90 -4.78
N MET A 107 12.25 8.43 -5.97
CA MET A 107 12.80 9.70 -6.45
C MET A 107 11.99 10.91 -5.98
N MET A 108 10.74 10.69 -5.58
CA MET A 108 9.86 11.70 -4.99
C MET A 108 9.21 11.14 -3.73
N ASN A 109 8.86 12.02 -2.78
CA ASN A 109 8.14 11.64 -1.57
C ASN A 109 8.82 10.49 -0.79
N SER A 110 10.15 10.50 -0.70
CA SER A 110 10.93 9.37 -0.15
C SER A 110 10.63 9.06 1.32
N ASP A 111 10.03 9.98 2.06
CA ASP A 111 9.60 9.80 3.45
C ASP A 111 8.13 9.38 3.60
N ARG A 112 7.38 9.26 2.49
CA ARG A 112 5.94 9.01 2.51
C ARG A 112 5.58 7.68 3.16
N LEU A 113 6.31 6.61 2.85
CA LEU A 113 6.07 5.30 3.45
C LEU A 113 6.33 5.32 4.96
N ASP A 114 7.41 5.95 5.41
CA ASP A 114 7.74 6.09 6.83
C ASP A 114 6.63 6.84 7.59
N LYS A 115 6.12 7.93 6.99
CA LYS A 115 4.99 8.71 7.53
C LYS A 115 3.69 7.92 7.62
N TYR A 116 3.46 6.98 6.72
CA TYR A 116 2.27 6.11 6.75
C TYR A 116 2.41 5.05 7.83
N LEU A 117 3.59 4.43 7.94
CA LEU A 117 3.88 3.44 8.98
C LEU A 117 3.85 4.02 10.39
N SER A 118 4.15 5.31 10.58
CA SER A 118 4.06 5.97 11.88
C SER A 118 2.63 6.28 12.35
N GLN A 119 1.62 6.05 11.51
CA GLN A 119 0.20 6.21 11.85
C GLN A 119 -0.46 4.91 12.32
N LEU A 120 0.28 3.79 12.22
CA LEU A 120 -0.15 2.49 12.73
C LEU A 120 0.03 2.40 14.24
#